data_AF-A0A0Q6Z3U1-F1
#
_entry.id   AF-A0A0Q6Z3U1-F1
#
_cell.length_a   1.000
_cell.length_b   1.000
_cell.length_c   1.000
_cell.angle_alpha   90.00
_cell.angle_beta   90.00
_cell.angle_gamma   90.00
#
_symmetry.space_group_name_H-M   'P 1'
#
loop_
_entity.id
_entity.type
_entity.pdbx_description
1 polymer ?
#
loop_
_entity_poly.entity_id
_entity_poly.type
_entity_poly.pdbx_seq_one_letter_code
_entity_poly.pdbx_strand_id
1 'polypeptide(L)' 'MLRDVTASLADPCTILAVSVTTFTKVPLTGEIELQTSDGMLKYAINEEIAQTLASDLDRFLSQS' A
#
# COMPACT_ATOMS: atom_id res chain seq x y z
N MET A 1 -4.73 36.62 7.06
CA MET A 1 -5.46 35.70 6.16
C MET A 1 -4.49 34.61 5.72
N LEU A 2 -4.36 33.57 6.54
CA LEU A 2 -3.63 32.36 6.17
C LEU A 2 -4.59 31.50 5.34
N ARG A 3 -4.20 31.16 4.12
CA ARG A 3 -4.96 30.30 3.24
C ARG A 3 -4.96 28.90 3.85
N ASP A 4 -6.15 28.42 4.18
CA ASP A 4 -6.42 27.03 4.49
C ASP A 4 -5.94 26.17 3.31
N VAL A 5 -4.78 25.51 3.48
CA VAL A 5 -4.31 24.46 2.57
C VAL A 5 -4.84 23.14 3.11
N THR A 6 -6.15 23.05 3.23
CA THR A 6 -6.85 21.76 3.32
C THR A 6 -7.26 21.43 1.89
N ALA A 7 -6.27 21.01 1.11
CA ALA A 7 -6.50 20.36 -0.17
C ALA A 7 -7.56 19.28 0.05
N SER A 8 -8.68 19.43 -0.68
CA SER A 8 -9.77 18.47 -0.87
C SER A 8 -9.46 17.11 -0.26
N LEU A 9 -10.09 16.82 0.88
CA LEU A 9 -10.22 15.46 1.39
C LEU A 9 -10.91 14.66 0.29
N ALA A 10 -10.10 14.04 -0.58
CA ALA A 10 -10.54 13.17 -1.64
C ALA A 10 -11.52 12.17 -1.00
N ASP A 11 -12.65 11.95 -1.68
CA ASP A 11 -13.65 10.98 -1.24
C ASP A 11 -12.95 9.71 -0.74
N PRO A 12 -13.35 9.17 0.42
CA PRO A 12 -12.70 8.01 1.00
C PRO A 12 -12.80 6.84 0.02
N CYS A 13 -11.69 6.54 -0.65
CA CYS A 13 -11.60 5.43 -1.59
C CYS A 13 -11.72 4.12 -0.80
N THR A 14 -12.86 3.44 -0.93
CA THR A 14 -13.15 2.24 -0.14
C THR A 14 -12.39 1.06 -0.73
N ILE A 15 -11.47 0.46 0.04
CA ILE A 15 -10.75 -0.75 -0.38
C ILE A 15 -11.64 -1.96 -0.14
N LEU A 16 -11.92 -2.70 -1.21
CA LEU A 16 -12.78 -3.88 -1.23
C LEU A 16 -11.98 -5.18 -1.12
N ALA A 17 -10.80 -5.22 -1.75
CA ALA A 17 -9.90 -6.36 -1.70
C ALA A 17 -8.45 -5.92 -1.88
N VAL A 18 -7.52 -6.71 -1.31
CA VAL A 18 -6.08 -6.53 -1.44
C VAL A 18 -5.47 -7.84 -1.90
N SER A 19 -4.62 -7.78 -2.93
CA SER A 19 -3.85 -8.89 -3.46
C SER A 19 -2.38 -8.49 -3.50
N VAL A 20 -1.48 -9.44 -3.22
CA VAL A 20 -0.03 -9.25 -3.37
C VAL A 20 0.50 -10.37 -4.23
N THR A 21 1.17 -10.00 -5.33
CA THR A 21 1.76 -10.95 -6.27
C THR A 21 3.26 -10.77 -6.31
N THR A 22 4.02 -11.85 -6.13
CA THR A 22 5.47 -11.86 -6.34
C THR A 22 5.78 -12.19 -7.79
N PHE A 23 6.63 -11.39 -8.44
CA PHE A 23 7.07 -11.62 -9.82
C PHE A 23 8.44 -12.31 -9.88
N THR A 24 9.44 -11.73 -9.22
CA THR A 24 10.80 -12.30 -9.17
C THR A 24 11.28 -12.42 -7.73
N LYS A 25 12.13 -13.41 -7.47
CA LYS A 25 12.68 -13.65 -6.12
C LYS A 25 14.09 -13.07 -5.91
N VAL A 26 14.86 -12.84 -6.98
CA VAL A 26 16.21 -12.24 -6.92
C VAL A 26 16.45 -11.40 -8.19
N PRO A 27 16.43 -10.05 -8.13
CA PRO A 27 15.99 -9.26 -6.97
C PRO A 27 14.50 -9.52 -6.66
N LEU A 28 14.08 -9.32 -5.41
CA LEU A 28 12.67 -9.48 -5.05
C LEU A 28 11.84 -8.35 -5.68
N THR A 29 10.84 -8.71 -6.49
CA THR A 29 9.87 -7.77 -7.08
C THR A 29 8.46 -8.33 -7.07
N GLY A 30 7.47 -7.46 -7.12
CA GLY A 30 6.06 -7.84 -7.15
C GLY A 30 5.13 -6.65 -7.37
N GLU A 31 3.85 -6.86 -7.09
CA GLU A 31 2.81 -5.86 -7.15
C GLU A 31 1.82 -6.03 -5.99
N ILE A 32 1.36 -4.91 -5.44
CA ILE A 32 0.17 -4.84 -4.58
C ILE A 32 -0.97 -4.32 -5.43
N GLU A 33 -2.05 -5.08 -5.48
CA GLU A 33 -3.30 -4.72 -6.16
C GLU A 33 -4.36 -4.40 -5.12
N LEU A 34 -4.92 -3.18 -5.19
CA LEU A 34 -6.05 -2.75 -4.39
C LEU A 34 -7.27 -2.63 -5.29
N GLN A 35 -8.26 -3.48 -5.06
CA GLN A 35 -9.57 -3.26 -5.63
C GLN A 35 -10.29 -2.24 -4.76
N THR A 36 -10.66 -1.11 -5.35
CA THR A 36 -11.44 -0.06 -4.69
C THR A 36 -12.82 0.07 -5.32
N SER A 37 -13.69 0.89 -4.71
CA SER A 37 -14.97 1.29 -5.28
C SER A 37 -14.84 1.99 -6.63
N ASP A 38 -13.70 2.65 -6.85
CA ASP A 38 -13.49 3.55 -7.99
C ASP A 38 -12.67 2.87 -9.10
N GLY A 39 -12.16 1.67 -8.85
CA GLY A 39 -11.37 0.91 -9.80
C GLY A 39 -10.31 0.04 -9.14
N MET A 40 -9.26 -0.28 -9.89
CA MET A 40 -8.15 -1.08 -9.41
C MET A 40 -6.89 -0.21 -9.39
N LEU A 41 -6.22 -0.15 -8.24
CA LEU A 41 -4.93 0.50 -8.06
C LEU A 41 -3.83 -0.56 -8.00
N LYS A 42 -2.74 -0.33 -8.73
CA LYS A 42 -1.61 -1.26 -8.82
C LYS A 42 -0.34 -0.54 -8.40
N TYR A 43 0.40 -1.13 -7.45
CA TYR A 43 1.65 -0.57 -6.94
C TYR A 43 2.76 -1.60 -7.07
N ALA A 44 3.77 -1.28 -7.87
CA ALA A 44 4.97 -2.09 -7.94
C ALA A 44 5.72 -2.07 -6.60
N ILE A 45 6.16 -3.23 -6.15
CA ILE A 45 6.99 -3.39 -4.95
C ILE A 45 8.34 -3.97 -5.34
N ASN A 46 9.38 -3.41 -4.74
CA ASN A 46 10.74 -3.93 -4.80
C ASN A 46 11.14 -4.52 -3.44
N GLU A 47 12.35 -5.05 -3.37
CA GLU A 47 12.89 -5.71 -2.18
C GLU A 47 12.92 -4.81 -0.94
N GLU A 48 13.32 -3.55 -1.08
CA GLU A 48 13.39 -2.57 0.02
C GLU A 48 12.00 -2.29 0.63
N ILE A 49 11.00 -2.04 -0.21
CA ILE A 49 9.62 -1.79 0.24
C ILE A 49 9.05 -3.04 0.90
N ALA A 50 9.28 -4.22 0.30
CA ALA A 50 8.81 -5.49 0.86
C ALA A 50 9.40 -5.78 2.24
N GLN A 51 10.71 -5.54 2.43
CA GLN A 51 11.37 -5.72 3.73
C GLN A 51 10.85 -4.74 4.78
N THR A 52 10.61 -3.49 4.39
CA THR A 52 10.05 -2.47 5.29
C THR A 52 8.65 -2.85 5.74
N LEU A 53 7.76 -3.23 4.81
CA LEU A 53 6.40 -3.67 5.12
C LEU A 53 6.37 -4.91 6.02
N ALA A 54 7.23 -5.89 5.75
CA ALA A 54 7.34 -7.09 6.58
C ALA A 54 7.77 -6.74 8.01
N SER A 55 8.74 -5.83 8.17
CA SER A 55 9.24 -5.39 9.47
C SER A 55 8.19 -4.61 10.27
N ASP A 56 7.47 -3.70 9.61
CA ASP A 56 6.39 -2.94 10.25
C ASP A 56 5.22 -3.84 10.67
N LEU A 57 4.88 -4.84 9.84
CA LEU A 57 3.83 -5.82 10.16
C LEU A 57 4.23 -6.71 11.34
N ASP A 58 5.47 -7.20 11.37
CA ASP A 58 5.99 -8.00 12.48
C ASP A 58 5.96 -7.22 13.80
N ARG A 59 6.39 -5.95 13.77
CA ARG A 59 6.30 -5.06 14.94
C ARG A 59 4.86 -4.85 15.39
N PHE A 60 3.93 -4.66 14.46
CA PHE A 60 2.51 -4.46 14.78
C PHE A 60 1.91 -5.68 15.46
N LEU A 61 2.17 -6.88 14.92
CA LEU A 61 1.66 -8.15 15.46
C LEU A 61 2.29 -8.50 16.81
N SER A 62 3.55 -8.13 17.02
CA SER A 62 4.28 -8.40 18.26
C SER A 62 3.90 -7.48 19.44
N GLN A 63 3.18 -6.39 19.18
CA GLN A 63 2.68 -5.46 20.22
C GLN A 63 1.25 -5.78 20.69
N SER A 64 0.68 -6.91 20.25
CA SER A 64 -0.65 -7.40 20.68
C SER A 64 -0.58 -8.33 21.88
#